data_AF-A0A965GE08-F1
#
_entry.id   AF-A0A965GE08-F1
#
_cell.length_a   1.000
_cell.length_b   1.000
_cell.length_c   1.000
_cell.angle_alpha   90.00
_cell.angle_beta   90.00
_cell.angle_gamma   90.00
#
_symmetry.space_group_name_H-M   'P 1'
#
loop_
_entity.id
_entity.type
_entity.pdbx_description
1 polymer ?
#
loop_
_entity_poly.entity_id
_entity_poly.type
_entity_poly.pdbx_seq_one_letter_code
_entity_poly.pdbx_strand_id
1 'polypeptide(L)'
;MKYIFNTMEEPILYLDFDENSMEEGMDALSFVDKPATEIKWEVFQQIEDSFNDYPTSVSANACRALKYKEKNPNNDCGTRVGWTRANQLCNRRPISVETIARMASFKRHQQNKDVPYDKGCGGLMWDCWGGDEGIDWAIRKLERINNQLRMLPFSKHNFQDLNDEKRLVTAPVMLAETPIARYNPELGKYYVKFSKDTIEKMMRKYFKENKIHKVNVNHDPTQQQDGIYMMESYIVGDRNQSKLFPDIPEGSWVATFYVDNPDVWEKVKDGEYNGFSLEGYFIEKYEDEMIDRINEQLESIVNSKENDETKEQKIKNLLNIK
;
A
#
# COMPACT_ATOMS: atom_id res chain seq x y z
N MET A 1 -1.43 18.91 15.17
CA MET A 1 -1.53 17.63 14.43
C MET A 1 -2.02 16.46 15.26
N LYS A 2 -1.35 16.06 16.36
CA LYS A 2 -1.69 14.81 17.10
C LYS A 2 -3.08 14.75 17.77
N TYR A 3 -3.74 15.90 17.95
CA TYR A 3 -5.07 15.99 18.55
C TYR A 3 -6.22 16.06 17.54
N ILE A 4 -5.91 16.24 16.24
CA ILE A 4 -6.93 16.33 15.18
C ILE A 4 -7.32 14.92 14.68
N PHE A 5 -6.38 13.98 14.69
CA PHE A 5 -6.56 12.64 14.11
C PHE A 5 -7.12 11.57 15.06
N ASN A 6 -7.46 11.90 16.32
CA ASN A 6 -7.86 10.88 17.29
C ASN A 6 -9.31 10.40 17.15
N THR A 7 -10.08 11.01 16.23
CA THR A 7 -11.48 10.66 15.92
C THR A 7 -11.80 10.71 14.42
N MET A 8 -10.78 10.81 13.56
CA MET A 8 -10.98 10.91 12.11
C MET A 8 -11.04 9.51 11.49
N GLU A 9 -12.06 9.25 10.66
CA GLU A 9 -12.02 8.14 9.69
C GLU A 9 -10.71 8.26 8.88
N GLU A 10 -10.01 7.14 8.62
CA GLU A 10 -8.72 7.22 7.93
C GLU A 10 -8.88 7.82 6.51
N PRO A 11 -7.92 8.62 6.00
CA PRO A 11 -8.03 9.27 4.70
C PRO A 11 -8.33 8.29 3.56
N ILE A 12 -9.15 8.71 2.60
CA ILE A 12 -9.46 7.92 1.39
C ILE A 12 -9.07 8.71 0.15
N LEU A 13 -8.07 8.22 -0.57
CA LEU A 13 -7.57 8.83 -1.79
C LEU A 13 -8.05 8.05 -3.01
N TYR A 14 -8.52 8.76 -4.02
CA TYR A 14 -8.89 8.16 -5.31
C TYR A 14 -7.70 8.22 -6.24
N LEU A 15 -7.28 7.06 -6.74
CA LEU A 15 -6.35 6.97 -7.84
C LEU A 15 -7.14 7.24 -9.11
N ASP A 16 -6.74 8.28 -9.84
CA ASP A 16 -7.29 8.62 -11.15
C ASP A 16 -6.25 8.39 -12.23
N PHE A 17 -6.70 8.36 -13.48
CA PHE A 17 -5.91 7.91 -14.60
C PHE A 17 -6.17 8.80 -15.82
N ASP A 18 -5.11 9.33 -16.43
CA ASP A 18 -5.20 10.01 -17.71
C ASP A 18 -5.04 9.01 -18.86
N GLU A 19 -6.16 8.70 -19.52
CA GLU A 19 -6.19 7.79 -20.67
C GLU A 19 -5.31 8.21 -21.85
N ASN A 20 -4.96 9.50 -21.94
CA ASN A 20 -4.16 10.05 -23.03
C ASN A 20 -2.67 10.11 -22.70
N SER A 21 -2.28 9.91 -21.45
CA SER A 21 -0.86 9.90 -21.10
C SER A 21 -0.16 8.68 -21.71
N MET A 22 1.06 8.90 -22.21
CA MET A 22 1.92 7.85 -22.70
C MET A 22 2.72 7.17 -21.58
N GLU A 23 2.82 7.82 -20.40
CA GLU A 23 3.51 7.29 -19.23
C GLU A 23 2.59 6.54 -18.28
N GLU A 24 1.28 6.77 -18.40
CA GLU A 24 0.27 6.08 -17.61
C GLU A 24 -0.28 4.89 -18.39
N GLY A 25 -0.49 3.75 -17.74
CA GLY A 25 -1.13 2.60 -18.39
C GLY A 25 -0.83 1.28 -17.68
N MET A 26 -1.46 0.22 -18.17
CA MET A 26 -1.21 -1.15 -17.72
C MET A 26 -0.29 -1.81 -18.72
N ASP A 27 0.80 -2.45 -18.29
CA ASP A 27 1.81 -3.00 -19.20
C ASP A 27 1.45 -4.41 -19.68
N ALA A 28 0.94 -5.22 -18.76
CA ALA A 28 0.48 -6.59 -19.00
C ALA A 28 -0.55 -7.02 -17.94
N LEU A 29 -1.25 -8.12 -18.21
CA LEU A 29 -1.99 -8.88 -17.21
C LEU A 29 -1.17 -10.09 -16.78
N SER A 30 -0.83 -10.19 -15.51
CA SER A 30 -0.05 -11.31 -14.98
C SER A 30 -0.97 -12.41 -14.44
N PHE A 31 -0.67 -13.67 -14.75
CA PHE A 31 -1.17 -14.82 -14.00
C PHE A 31 -0.31 -14.97 -12.73
N VAL A 32 -0.94 -15.26 -11.60
CA VAL A 32 -0.28 -15.25 -10.29
C VAL A 32 -0.73 -16.44 -9.44
N ASP A 33 0.19 -16.97 -8.64
CA ASP A 33 0.02 -18.10 -7.70
C ASP A 33 -0.81 -17.81 -6.47
N LYS A 34 -0.88 -16.52 -6.19
CA LYS A 34 -1.81 -15.91 -5.30
C LYS A 34 -2.27 -14.64 -5.99
N PRO A 35 -3.37 -14.63 -6.80
CA PRO A 35 -4.25 -13.51 -6.63
C PRO A 35 -4.56 -13.52 -5.14
N ALA A 36 -4.67 -12.38 -4.53
CA ALA A 36 -4.96 -12.22 -3.10
C ALA A 36 -6.35 -12.81 -2.68
N THR A 37 -6.63 -14.08 -2.97
CA THR A 37 -7.84 -14.88 -2.74
C THR A 37 -7.65 -15.83 -1.57
N GLU A 38 -6.43 -16.35 -1.35
CA GLU A 38 -5.97 -16.85 -0.04
C GLU A 38 -5.60 -15.71 0.91
N ILE A 39 -5.51 -14.49 0.38
CA ILE A 39 -5.53 -13.24 1.12
C ILE A 39 -7.00 -12.87 1.50
N LYS A 40 -7.90 -13.87 1.53
CA LYS A 40 -9.19 -13.76 2.23
C LYS A 40 -8.90 -13.74 3.73
N TRP A 41 -9.01 -12.57 4.34
CA TRP A 41 -8.92 -12.36 5.80
C TRP A 41 -7.53 -12.64 6.41
N GLU A 42 -6.78 -13.59 5.88
CA GLU A 42 -5.48 -13.99 6.40
C GLU A 42 -4.37 -12.96 6.16
N VAL A 43 -4.31 -12.12 5.12
CA VAL A 43 -3.27 -11.04 5.05
C VAL A 43 -3.59 -9.86 5.94
N PHE A 44 -4.87 -9.61 6.24
CA PHE A 44 -5.23 -8.75 7.36
C PHE A 44 -4.86 -9.40 8.72
N GLN A 45 -4.63 -10.72 8.78
CA GLN A 45 -4.10 -11.44 9.95
C GLN A 45 -2.59 -11.80 9.87
N GLN A 46 -1.95 -11.74 8.69
CA GLN A 46 -0.61 -12.28 8.37
C GLN A 46 0.38 -11.20 7.91
N ILE A 47 -0.06 -10.01 7.48
CA ILE A 47 0.78 -8.84 7.76
C ILE A 47 0.68 -8.73 9.26
N GLU A 48 1.72 -9.20 9.97
CA GLU A 48 1.74 -9.07 11.42
C GLU A 48 1.36 -7.63 11.75
N ASP A 49 0.27 -7.44 12.49
CA ASP A 49 -0.11 -6.09 12.92
C ASP A 49 0.98 -5.45 13.76
N SER A 50 1.94 -6.26 14.22
CA SER A 50 3.16 -5.85 14.91
C SER A 50 4.37 -6.73 14.60
N PHE A 51 5.54 -6.12 14.41
CA PHE A 51 6.79 -6.79 14.06
C PHE A 51 7.85 -6.62 15.16
N ASN A 52 8.75 -7.60 15.33
CA ASN A 52 9.90 -7.49 16.24
C ASN A 52 11.25 -7.85 15.57
N ASP A 53 11.28 -7.90 14.24
CA ASP A 53 12.42 -8.26 13.39
C ASP A 53 13.40 -7.10 13.14
N TYR A 54 13.27 -5.98 13.87
CA TYR A 54 14.23 -4.89 13.79
C TYR A 54 15.63 -5.30 14.27
N PRO A 55 16.70 -4.75 13.65
CA PRO A 55 18.08 -5.08 13.98
C PRO A 55 18.41 -4.89 15.46
N THR A 56 19.39 -5.65 15.96
CA THR A 56 19.85 -5.53 17.35
C THR A 56 20.45 -4.16 17.66
N SER A 57 21.02 -3.48 16.67
CA SER A 57 21.49 -2.08 16.78
C SER A 57 20.37 -1.12 17.18
N VAL A 58 19.16 -1.30 16.64
CA VAL A 58 17.97 -0.52 16.99
C VAL A 58 17.66 -0.63 18.48
N SER A 59 17.68 -1.85 19.00
CA SER A 59 17.51 -2.09 20.44
C SER A 59 18.64 -1.49 21.26
N ALA A 60 19.90 -1.59 20.79
CA ALA A 60 21.06 -1.05 21.49
C ALA A 60 20.99 0.48 21.61
N ASN A 61 20.63 1.19 20.53
CA ASN A 61 20.42 2.64 20.53
C ASN A 61 19.31 3.04 21.50
N ALA A 62 18.15 2.39 21.43
CA ALA A 62 17.02 2.65 22.33
C ALA A 62 17.37 2.39 23.81
N CYS A 63 18.07 1.30 24.11
CA CYS A 63 18.53 1.00 25.46
C CYS A 63 19.57 2.02 25.95
N ARG A 64 20.46 2.53 25.08
CA ARG A 64 21.42 3.59 25.42
C ARG A 64 20.70 4.87 25.84
N ALA A 65 19.69 5.28 25.10
CA ALA A 65 18.88 6.46 25.44
C ALA A 65 18.16 6.31 26.78
N LEU A 66 17.57 5.14 27.07
CA LEU A 66 16.93 4.85 28.36
C LEU A 66 17.92 4.89 29.53
N LYS A 67 19.09 4.26 29.38
CA LYS A 67 20.14 4.30 30.41
C LYS A 67 20.61 5.73 30.70
N TYR A 68 20.68 6.58 29.66
CA TYR A 68 21.01 7.99 29.87
C TYR A 68 19.92 8.72 30.65
N LYS A 69 18.65 8.49 30.35
CA LYS A 69 17.52 9.05 31.10
C LYS A 69 17.56 8.66 32.57
N GLU A 70 17.81 7.39 32.87
CA GLU A 70 17.88 6.88 34.25
C GLU A 70 19.02 7.53 35.04
N LYS A 71 20.19 7.70 34.41
CA LYS A 71 21.36 8.35 35.03
C LYS A 71 21.20 9.87 35.20
N ASN A 72 20.31 10.48 34.43
CA ASN A 72 20.11 11.94 34.40
C ASN A 72 18.63 12.27 34.66
N PRO A 73 18.12 12.07 35.89
CA PRO A 73 16.69 12.20 36.20
C PRO A 73 16.15 13.63 36.03
N ASN A 74 17.03 14.64 36.01
CA ASN A 74 16.68 16.05 35.80
C ASN A 74 16.66 16.46 34.33
N ASN A 75 16.89 15.53 33.39
CA ASN A 75 16.79 15.82 31.96
C ASN A 75 15.33 15.98 31.53
N ASP A 76 15.00 17.12 30.92
CA ASP A 76 13.67 17.49 30.46
C ASP A 76 13.37 17.06 29.00
N CYS A 77 14.29 16.34 28.37
CA CYS A 77 14.14 15.87 26.99
C CYS A 77 13.05 14.81 26.79
N GLY A 78 12.40 14.92 25.62
CA GLY A 78 11.53 13.90 25.07
C GLY A 78 10.09 13.96 25.58
N THR A 79 9.24 13.15 24.96
CA THR A 79 7.83 13.01 25.32
C THR A 79 7.56 11.60 25.82
N ARG A 80 6.44 11.39 26.51
CA ARG A 80 5.97 10.05 26.91
C ARG A 80 5.99 9.07 25.74
N VAL A 81 5.60 9.51 24.53
CA VAL A 81 5.58 8.66 23.33
C VAL A 81 6.99 8.22 22.92
N GLY A 82 7.95 9.15 22.88
CA GLY A 82 9.34 8.81 22.54
C GLY A 82 9.97 7.85 23.56
N TRP A 83 9.69 8.05 24.85
CA TRP A 83 10.18 7.16 25.90
C TRP A 83 9.50 5.78 25.89
N THR A 84 8.20 5.72 25.61
CA THR A 84 7.49 4.45 25.39
C THR A 84 8.10 3.70 24.20
N ARG A 85 8.40 4.40 23.10
CA ARG A 85 9.07 3.80 21.93
C ARG A 85 10.42 3.21 22.29
N ALA A 86 11.27 3.97 22.97
CA ALA A 86 12.57 3.49 23.41
C ALA A 86 12.45 2.23 24.27
N ASN A 87 11.50 2.21 25.21
CA ASN A 87 11.23 1.04 26.05
C ASN A 87 10.77 -0.18 25.24
N GLN A 88 9.91 0.00 24.22
CA GLN A 88 9.47 -1.10 23.36
C GLN A 88 10.64 -1.69 22.55
N LEU A 89 11.44 -0.82 21.92
CA LEU A 89 12.58 -1.24 21.08
C LEU A 89 13.69 -1.89 21.90
N CYS A 90 14.02 -1.32 23.07
CA CYS A 90 15.03 -1.86 23.96
C CYS A 90 14.69 -3.29 24.42
N ASN A 91 13.41 -3.55 24.70
CA ASN A 91 12.92 -4.86 25.16
C ASN A 91 12.53 -5.81 24.01
N ARG A 92 12.87 -5.51 22.75
CA ARG A 92 12.51 -6.32 21.57
C ARG A 92 11.01 -6.64 21.47
N ARG A 93 10.14 -5.75 21.96
CA ARG A 93 8.69 -5.95 21.89
C ARG A 93 8.20 -5.80 20.44
N PRO A 94 7.16 -6.54 20.03
CA PRO A 94 6.47 -6.30 18.76
C PRO A 94 5.95 -4.86 18.66
N ILE A 95 6.06 -4.27 17.48
CA ILE A 95 5.69 -2.89 17.19
C ILE A 95 4.78 -2.78 15.97
N SER A 96 3.70 -2.00 16.09
CA SER A 96 2.68 -1.96 15.05
C SER A 96 3.11 -1.35 13.72
N VAL A 97 2.41 -1.64 12.61
CA VAL A 97 2.69 -0.94 11.33
C VAL A 97 2.60 0.58 11.49
N GLU A 98 1.61 1.07 12.24
CA GLU A 98 1.47 2.49 12.59
C GLU A 98 2.67 3.02 13.38
N THR A 99 3.23 2.20 14.25
CA THR A 99 4.49 2.53 14.91
C THR A 99 5.62 2.67 13.90
N ILE A 100 5.75 1.71 12.99
CA ILE A 100 6.82 1.69 12.01
C ILE A 100 6.70 2.94 11.12
N ALA A 101 5.48 3.34 10.72
CA ALA A 101 5.20 4.61 10.04
C ALA A 101 5.71 5.83 10.83
N ARG A 102 5.46 5.86 12.15
CA ARG A 102 5.97 6.93 13.02
C ARG A 102 7.49 6.92 13.18
N MET A 103 8.13 5.74 13.16
CA MET A 103 9.59 5.62 13.16
C MET A 103 10.17 6.16 11.85
N ALA A 104 9.61 5.76 10.71
CA ALA A 104 10.03 6.26 9.40
C ALA A 104 9.89 7.79 9.31
N SER A 105 8.78 8.35 9.78
CA SER A 105 8.57 9.80 9.75
C SER A 105 9.54 10.56 10.63
N PHE A 106 10.13 9.92 11.64
CA PHE A 106 11.12 10.54 12.50
C PHE A 106 12.37 11.00 11.73
N LYS A 107 12.58 10.50 10.50
CA LYS A 107 13.61 10.99 9.56
C LYS A 107 13.63 12.52 9.39
N ARG A 108 12.48 13.20 9.52
CA ARG A 108 12.41 14.67 9.48
C ARG A 108 13.19 15.41 10.58
N HIS A 109 13.68 14.68 11.59
CA HIS A 109 14.53 15.19 12.67
C HIS A 109 16.02 14.86 12.48
N GLN A 110 16.41 14.33 11.31
CA GLN A 110 17.78 13.89 11.02
C GLN A 110 18.83 15.00 11.22
N GLN A 111 18.48 16.25 10.96
CA GLN A 111 19.36 17.42 11.18
C GLN A 111 19.81 17.58 12.65
N ASN A 112 19.07 17.00 13.60
CA ASN A 112 19.38 17.06 15.02
C ASN A 112 20.05 15.79 15.55
N LYS A 113 20.30 14.78 14.71
CA LYS A 113 20.72 13.44 15.15
C LYS A 113 22.08 13.41 15.85
N ASP A 114 22.98 14.31 15.46
CA ASP A 114 24.35 14.35 15.98
C ASP A 114 24.51 15.28 17.20
N VAL A 115 23.40 15.88 17.69
CA VAL A 115 23.43 16.73 18.89
C VAL A 115 23.78 15.86 20.10
N PRO A 116 24.90 16.14 20.81
CA PRO A 116 25.29 15.38 21.99
C PRO A 116 24.21 15.43 23.07
N TYR A 117 24.04 14.32 23.80
CA TYR A 117 22.94 14.15 24.77
C TYR A 117 22.95 15.17 25.92
N ASP A 118 24.11 15.71 26.28
CA ASP A 118 24.28 16.72 27.33
C ASP A 118 24.14 18.16 26.80
N LYS A 119 24.08 18.32 25.47
CA LYS A 119 23.97 19.62 24.80
C LYS A 119 22.58 19.88 24.22
N GLY A 120 21.77 18.83 24.04
CA GLY A 120 20.40 18.98 23.61
C GLY A 120 19.69 17.64 23.41
N CYS A 121 18.40 17.72 23.10
CA CYS A 121 17.55 16.54 23.00
C CYS A 121 17.68 15.76 21.68
N GLY A 122 18.34 16.34 20.67
CA GLY A 122 18.36 15.82 19.30
C GLY A 122 18.84 14.37 19.20
N GLY A 123 20.12 14.12 19.50
CA GLY A 123 20.69 12.77 19.41
C GLY A 123 20.08 11.79 20.42
N LEU A 124 19.71 12.27 21.61
CA LEU A 124 19.04 11.43 22.61
C LEU A 124 17.69 10.92 22.11
N MET A 125 16.90 11.80 21.50
CA MET A 125 15.62 11.42 20.93
C MET A 125 15.79 10.62 19.64
N TRP A 126 16.80 10.90 18.82
CA TRP A 126 17.12 10.06 17.67
C TRP A 126 17.33 8.60 18.08
N ASP A 127 18.13 8.38 19.12
CA ASP A 127 18.38 7.04 19.65
C ASP A 127 17.18 6.42 20.36
N CYS A 128 16.29 7.21 20.98
CA CYS A 128 15.00 6.71 21.48
C CYS A 128 14.17 6.03 20.41
N TRP A 129 14.27 6.49 19.16
CA TRP A 129 13.56 5.94 18.01
C TRP A 129 14.39 4.90 17.24
N GLY A 130 15.56 4.52 17.75
CA GLY A 130 16.39 3.45 17.20
C GLY A 130 17.59 3.90 16.38
N GLY A 131 17.85 5.21 16.28
CA GLY A 131 18.96 5.76 15.50
C GLY A 131 18.75 5.65 13.99
N ASP A 132 19.83 5.86 13.22
CA ASP A 132 19.81 5.75 11.76
C ASP A 132 19.31 4.35 11.33
N GLU A 133 19.78 3.30 12.00
CA GLU A 133 19.41 1.92 11.70
C GLU A 133 17.92 1.64 11.92
N GLY A 134 17.32 2.24 12.95
CA GLY A 134 15.91 2.06 13.27
C GLY A 134 15.00 2.75 12.26
N ILE A 135 15.38 3.96 11.85
CA ILE A 135 14.60 4.78 10.92
C ILE A 135 14.70 4.21 9.50
N ASP A 136 15.90 3.84 9.07
CA ASP A 136 16.11 3.23 7.76
C ASP A 136 15.44 1.85 7.64
N TRP A 137 15.49 1.04 8.71
CA TRP A 137 14.74 -0.22 8.76
C TRP A 137 13.24 0.04 8.65
N ALA A 138 12.71 1.04 9.36
CA ALA A 138 11.29 1.34 9.34
C ALA A 138 10.81 1.78 7.95
N ILE A 139 11.59 2.61 7.24
CA ILE A 139 11.28 3.04 5.87
C ILE A 139 11.20 1.82 4.93
N ARG A 140 12.23 0.98 4.90
CA ARG A 140 12.26 -0.22 4.03
C ARG A 140 11.16 -1.22 4.38
N LYS A 141 10.85 -1.37 5.67
CA LYS A 141 9.79 -2.29 6.13
C LYS A 141 8.42 -1.80 5.66
N LEU A 142 8.14 -0.50 5.73
CA LEU A 142 6.89 0.09 5.23
C LEU A 142 6.75 -0.05 3.72
N GLU A 143 7.82 0.21 2.98
CA GLU A 143 7.84 0.04 1.52
C GLU A 143 7.47 -1.39 1.14
N ARG A 144 8.10 -2.38 1.79
CA ARG A 144 7.76 -3.80 1.60
C ARG A 144 6.29 -4.10 1.93
N ILE A 145 5.76 -3.56 3.03
CA ILE A 145 4.35 -3.74 3.43
C ILE A 145 3.42 -3.11 2.38
N ASN A 146 3.69 -1.88 1.95
CA ASN A 146 2.88 -1.20 0.93
C ASN A 146 2.91 -1.93 -0.41
N ASN A 147 4.07 -2.44 -0.84
CA ASN A 147 4.18 -3.24 -2.06
C ASN A 147 3.31 -4.51 -1.97
N GLN A 148 3.27 -5.17 -0.81
CA GLN A 148 2.36 -6.29 -0.58
C GLN A 148 0.89 -5.85 -0.62
N LEU A 149 0.55 -4.69 -0.05
CA LEU A 149 -0.81 -4.15 -0.04
C LEU A 149 -1.28 -3.66 -1.42
N ARG A 150 -0.37 -3.27 -2.32
CA ARG A 150 -0.69 -2.85 -3.70
C ARG A 150 -1.28 -3.97 -4.54
N MET A 151 -0.98 -5.21 -4.20
CA MET A 151 -1.47 -6.39 -4.87
C MET A 151 -2.93 -6.75 -4.54
N LEU A 152 -3.53 -6.11 -3.53
CA LEU A 152 -4.84 -6.45 -2.96
C LEU A 152 -6.14 -6.12 -3.77
N PRO A 153 -6.21 -5.13 -4.67
CA PRO A 153 -7.45 -4.84 -5.41
C PRO A 153 -7.72 -5.79 -6.58
N PHE A 154 -6.76 -6.63 -6.95
CA PHE A 154 -6.83 -7.49 -8.14
C PHE A 154 -7.40 -8.88 -7.85
N SER A 155 -7.93 -9.09 -6.65
CA SER A 155 -7.60 -10.35 -6.00
C SER A 155 -8.64 -10.99 -5.11
N LYS A 156 -9.85 -10.48 -4.99
CA LYS A 156 -10.81 -11.12 -4.08
C LYS A 156 -11.40 -12.43 -4.62
N HIS A 157 -11.01 -12.85 -5.83
CA HIS A 157 -11.70 -13.89 -6.58
C HIS A 157 -10.75 -14.85 -7.33
N ASN A 158 -10.81 -16.14 -6.97
CA ASN A 158 -10.12 -17.20 -7.70
C ASN A 158 -10.76 -17.36 -9.08
N PHE A 159 -10.01 -17.87 -10.05
CA PHE A 159 -10.56 -18.37 -11.31
C PHE A 159 -11.81 -19.21 -11.03
N GLN A 160 -12.92 -18.78 -11.61
CA GLN A 160 -14.18 -19.52 -11.60
C GLN A 160 -14.41 -20.14 -12.97
N ASP A 161 -15.23 -21.19 -13.00
CA ASP A 161 -15.59 -21.94 -14.21
C ASP A 161 -14.38 -22.58 -14.92
N LEU A 162 -13.51 -23.25 -14.15
CA LEU A 162 -12.48 -24.15 -14.68
C LEU A 162 -13.16 -25.31 -15.41
N ASN A 163 -13.44 -25.11 -16.69
CA ASN A 163 -13.93 -26.16 -17.55
C ASN A 163 -12.73 -26.79 -18.26
N ASP A 164 -12.36 -28.00 -17.83
CA ASP A 164 -11.20 -28.75 -18.33
C ASP A 164 -11.17 -28.90 -19.86
N GLU A 165 -12.34 -28.98 -20.50
CA GLU A 165 -12.44 -29.11 -21.95
C GLU A 165 -12.29 -27.75 -22.66
N LYS A 166 -12.73 -26.66 -22.03
CA LYS A 166 -12.72 -25.32 -22.64
C LYS A 166 -11.45 -24.54 -22.35
N ARG A 167 -10.70 -24.90 -21.30
CA ARG A 167 -9.51 -24.17 -20.81
C ARG A 167 -9.71 -22.66 -20.66
N LEU A 168 -10.90 -22.29 -20.16
CA LEU A 168 -11.25 -20.91 -19.88
C LEU A 168 -11.02 -20.60 -18.41
N VAL A 169 -10.47 -19.43 -18.12
CA VAL A 169 -10.36 -18.89 -16.77
C VAL A 169 -11.00 -17.51 -16.71
N THR A 170 -11.89 -17.31 -15.74
CA THR A 170 -12.56 -16.01 -15.54
C THR A 170 -12.31 -15.49 -14.14
N ALA A 171 -11.86 -14.24 -14.04
CA ALA A 171 -11.68 -13.53 -12.77
C ALA A 171 -11.80 -12.00 -12.94
N PRO A 172 -12.15 -11.28 -11.86
CA PRO A 172 -12.04 -9.84 -11.81
C PRO A 172 -10.59 -9.39 -11.99
N VAL A 173 -10.40 -8.44 -12.87
CA VAL A 173 -9.13 -7.74 -13.09
C VAL A 173 -8.98 -6.59 -12.10
N MET A 174 -10.06 -5.84 -11.82
CA MET A 174 -10.06 -4.72 -10.87
C MET A 174 -11.40 -4.61 -10.14
N LEU A 175 -11.35 -4.26 -8.85
CA LEU A 175 -12.54 -4.03 -8.03
C LEU A 175 -12.77 -2.53 -7.78
N ALA A 176 -13.93 -2.02 -8.19
CA ALA A 176 -14.30 -0.62 -7.99
C ALA A 176 -14.58 -0.32 -6.50
N GLU A 177 -14.30 0.91 -6.07
CA GLU A 177 -14.63 1.46 -4.74
C GLU A 177 -14.11 0.65 -3.53
N THR A 178 -13.26 -0.33 -3.77
CA THR A 178 -12.73 -1.25 -2.77
C THR A 178 -11.53 -0.59 -2.09
N PRO A 179 -11.58 -0.33 -0.77
CA PRO A 179 -10.50 0.33 -0.05
C PRO A 179 -9.27 -0.56 0.06
N ILE A 180 -8.12 -0.01 -0.28
CA ILE A 180 -6.83 -0.69 -0.18
C ILE A 180 -5.96 0.07 0.82
N ALA A 181 -5.58 -0.58 1.92
CA ALA A 181 -4.78 0.07 2.95
C ALA A 181 -3.39 0.45 2.43
N ARG A 182 -2.88 1.58 2.91
CA ARG A 182 -1.53 2.09 2.69
C ARG A 182 -1.03 2.75 3.95
N TYR A 183 0.29 2.83 4.07
CA TYR A 183 0.96 3.50 5.18
C TYR A 183 1.98 4.49 4.65
N ASN A 184 1.82 5.76 4.98
CA ASN A 184 2.78 6.80 4.66
C ASN A 184 3.36 7.39 5.96
N PRO A 185 4.66 7.75 6.01
CA PRO A 185 5.26 8.37 7.18
C PRO A 185 4.53 9.64 7.67
N GLU A 186 4.06 10.49 6.75
CA GLU A 186 3.42 11.76 7.05
C GLU A 186 1.91 11.61 7.28
N LEU A 187 1.21 10.90 6.39
CA LEU A 187 -0.25 10.71 6.51
C LEU A 187 -0.65 9.64 7.54
N GLY A 188 0.26 8.74 7.92
CA GLY A 188 -0.09 7.55 8.68
C GLY A 188 -0.81 6.51 7.82
N LYS A 189 -1.76 5.78 8.41
CA LYS A 189 -2.60 4.82 7.68
C LYS A 189 -3.64 5.57 6.86
N TYR A 190 -3.78 5.22 5.58
CA TYR A 190 -4.80 5.73 4.68
C TYR A 190 -5.28 4.62 3.75
N TYR A 191 -6.33 4.88 2.98
CA TYR A 191 -6.84 3.99 1.95
C TYR A 191 -6.72 4.63 0.57
N VAL A 192 -6.40 3.81 -0.42
CA VAL A 192 -6.56 4.17 -1.84
C VAL A 192 -7.72 3.40 -2.45
N LYS A 193 -8.38 3.99 -3.46
CA LYS A 193 -9.49 3.40 -4.21
C LYS A 193 -9.38 3.72 -5.69
N PHE A 194 -9.95 2.85 -6.51
CA PHE A 194 -10.22 3.13 -7.93
C PHE A 194 -11.71 3.38 -8.11
N SER A 195 -12.05 4.48 -8.78
CA SER A 195 -13.44 4.77 -9.13
C SER A 195 -13.92 3.91 -10.29
N LYS A 196 -15.24 3.80 -10.46
CA LYS A 196 -15.85 3.13 -11.63
C LYS A 196 -15.34 3.72 -12.95
N ASP A 197 -15.25 5.04 -13.02
CA ASP A 197 -14.78 5.79 -14.20
C ASP A 197 -13.30 5.53 -14.48
N THR A 198 -12.46 5.53 -13.44
CA THR A 198 -11.03 5.22 -13.56
C THR A 198 -10.81 3.82 -14.12
N ILE A 199 -11.53 2.81 -13.61
CA ILE A 199 -11.42 1.43 -14.11
C ILE A 199 -11.88 1.34 -15.57
N GLU A 200 -12.94 2.04 -15.95
CA GLU A 200 -13.40 2.09 -17.33
C GLU A 200 -12.34 2.71 -18.28
N LYS A 201 -11.72 3.82 -17.88
CA LYS A 201 -10.60 4.45 -18.62
C LYS A 201 -9.42 3.49 -18.79
N MET A 202 -9.03 2.81 -17.70
CA MET A 202 -7.94 1.82 -17.72
C MET A 202 -8.26 0.67 -18.68
N MET A 203 -9.47 0.11 -18.62
CA MET A 203 -9.92 -0.92 -19.56
C MET A 203 -9.85 -0.39 -21.01
N ARG A 204 -10.44 0.77 -21.30
CA ARG A 204 -10.45 1.36 -22.66
C ARG A 204 -9.04 1.51 -23.23
N LYS A 205 -8.10 2.02 -22.43
CA LYS A 205 -6.72 2.19 -22.87
C LYS A 205 -6.02 0.86 -23.12
N TYR A 206 -6.22 -0.15 -22.27
CA TYR A 206 -5.67 -1.50 -22.47
C TYR A 206 -6.02 -2.08 -23.83
N PHE A 207 -7.30 -1.94 -24.22
CA PHE A 207 -7.79 -2.36 -25.53
C PHE A 207 -7.24 -1.49 -26.65
N LYS A 208 -7.22 -0.15 -26.46
CA LYS A 208 -6.67 0.80 -27.44
C LYS A 208 -5.20 0.52 -27.77
N GLU A 209 -4.42 0.07 -26.79
CA GLU A 209 -2.99 -0.24 -26.93
C GLU A 209 -2.73 -1.69 -27.37
N ASN A 210 -3.77 -2.46 -27.69
CA ASN A 210 -3.70 -3.85 -28.12
C ASN A 210 -2.92 -4.74 -27.13
N LYS A 211 -3.08 -4.50 -25.83
CA LYS A 211 -2.38 -5.25 -24.78
C LYS A 211 -3.05 -6.56 -24.39
N ILE A 212 -4.15 -6.92 -25.04
CA ILE A 212 -4.96 -8.13 -24.77
C ILE A 212 -4.21 -9.48 -24.86
N HIS A 213 -3.04 -9.50 -25.49
CA HIS A 213 -2.16 -10.67 -25.60
C HIS A 213 -0.89 -10.57 -24.72
N LYS A 214 -0.71 -9.47 -23.99
CA LYS A 214 0.43 -9.29 -23.09
C LYS A 214 0.12 -9.94 -21.76
N VAL A 215 0.47 -11.21 -21.65
CA VAL A 215 0.35 -11.98 -20.42
C VAL A 215 1.72 -12.45 -19.97
N ASN A 216 2.01 -12.27 -18.69
CA ASN A 216 3.17 -12.84 -18.04
C ASN A 216 2.77 -13.57 -16.75
N VAL A 217 3.76 -14.05 -16.00
CA VAL A 217 3.56 -14.69 -14.72
C VAL A 217 4.37 -13.98 -13.64
N ASN A 218 3.80 -13.89 -12.44
CA ASN A 218 4.44 -13.34 -11.24
C ASN A 218 5.09 -11.95 -11.39
N HIS A 219 4.52 -11.07 -12.23
CA HIS A 219 5.06 -9.72 -12.48
C HIS A 219 6.51 -9.70 -12.99
N ASP A 220 6.91 -10.75 -13.71
CA ASP A 220 8.20 -10.77 -14.39
C ASP A 220 7.98 -10.43 -15.88
N PRO A 221 8.35 -9.23 -16.35
CA PRO A 221 8.18 -8.84 -17.75
C PRO A 221 9.05 -9.70 -18.70
N THR A 222 10.02 -10.43 -18.17
CA THR A 222 10.83 -11.39 -18.93
C THR A 222 10.15 -12.76 -19.07
N GLN A 223 9.12 -13.05 -18.27
CA GLN A 223 8.35 -14.29 -18.30
C GLN A 223 7.01 -14.13 -19.01
N GLN A 224 7.03 -13.52 -20.20
CA GLN A 224 5.86 -13.51 -21.07
C GLN A 224 5.44 -14.94 -21.43
N GLN A 225 4.14 -15.16 -21.47
CA GLN A 225 3.54 -16.46 -21.76
C GLN A 225 2.79 -16.38 -23.08
N ASP A 226 3.24 -17.17 -24.05
CA ASP A 226 2.50 -17.43 -25.28
C ASP A 226 1.34 -18.40 -25.01
N GLY A 227 0.36 -18.41 -25.92
CA GLY A 227 -0.75 -19.36 -25.84
C GLY A 227 -1.81 -18.98 -24.81
N ILE A 228 -1.89 -17.72 -24.41
CA ILE A 228 -2.92 -17.19 -23.51
C ILE A 228 -3.65 -16.03 -24.20
N TYR A 229 -4.97 -16.14 -24.33
CA TYR A 229 -5.75 -15.23 -25.16
C TYR A 229 -6.97 -14.71 -24.42
N MET A 230 -7.13 -13.38 -24.33
CA MET A 230 -8.35 -12.80 -23.79
C MET A 230 -9.52 -13.08 -24.73
N MET A 231 -10.55 -13.77 -24.23
CA MET A 231 -11.75 -14.14 -24.98
C MET A 231 -12.93 -13.22 -24.69
N GLU A 232 -13.04 -12.76 -23.44
CA GLU A 232 -14.13 -11.89 -23.00
C GLU A 232 -13.63 -10.85 -22.00
N SER A 233 -14.27 -9.69 -21.96
CA SER A 233 -13.97 -8.61 -21.02
C SER A 233 -15.18 -7.70 -20.86
N TYR A 234 -15.52 -7.35 -19.62
CA TYR A 234 -16.66 -6.48 -19.32
C TYR A 234 -16.50 -5.73 -17.99
N ILE A 235 -17.17 -4.58 -17.90
CA ILE A 235 -17.41 -3.86 -16.64
C ILE A 235 -18.74 -4.32 -16.05
N VAL A 236 -18.75 -4.66 -14.76
CA VAL A 236 -19.96 -5.00 -14.01
C VAL A 236 -20.86 -3.78 -13.86
N GLY A 237 -22.14 -3.92 -14.18
CA GLY A 237 -23.17 -2.91 -13.94
C GLY A 237 -24.45 -3.21 -14.69
N ASP A 238 -25.17 -2.16 -15.08
CA ASP A 238 -26.52 -2.28 -15.65
C ASP A 238 -26.57 -3.15 -16.91
N ARG A 239 -25.51 -3.08 -17.75
CA ARG A 239 -25.44 -3.84 -19.01
C ARG A 239 -24.92 -5.26 -18.83
N ASN A 240 -24.03 -5.50 -17.87
CA ASN A 240 -23.37 -6.78 -17.66
C ASN A 240 -23.32 -7.09 -16.17
N GLN A 241 -24.01 -8.13 -15.73
CA GLN A 241 -23.88 -8.65 -14.37
C GLN A 241 -23.00 -9.89 -14.38
N SER A 242 -22.10 -10.02 -13.40
CA SER A 242 -21.32 -11.24 -13.26
C SER A 242 -22.11 -12.28 -12.47
N LYS A 243 -22.46 -13.41 -13.11
CA LYS A 243 -23.04 -14.56 -12.41
C LYS A 243 -21.99 -15.32 -11.58
N LEU A 244 -20.74 -15.30 -12.02
CA LEU A 244 -19.61 -15.95 -11.34
C LEU A 244 -19.17 -15.15 -10.10
N PHE A 245 -19.35 -13.83 -10.15
CA PHE A 245 -18.96 -12.92 -9.07
C PHE A 245 -20.13 -11.99 -8.72
N PRO A 246 -21.20 -12.49 -8.08
CA PRO A 246 -22.40 -11.68 -7.81
C PRO A 246 -22.16 -10.55 -6.80
N ASP A 247 -21.13 -10.68 -5.95
CA ASP A 247 -20.85 -9.75 -4.84
C ASP A 247 -19.83 -8.67 -5.18
N ILE A 248 -19.29 -8.62 -6.40
CA ILE A 248 -18.31 -7.59 -6.74
C ILE A 248 -18.97 -6.24 -7.00
N PRO A 249 -18.33 -5.13 -6.61
CA PRO A 249 -18.89 -3.81 -6.81
C PRO A 249 -19.18 -3.52 -8.29
N GLU A 250 -20.26 -2.81 -8.55
CA GLU A 250 -20.51 -2.21 -9.85
C GLU A 250 -19.32 -1.29 -10.26
N GLY A 251 -18.94 -1.33 -11.53
CA GLY A 251 -17.75 -0.68 -12.08
C GLY A 251 -16.50 -1.57 -12.06
N SER A 252 -16.56 -2.75 -11.44
CA SER A 252 -15.45 -3.71 -11.45
C SER A 252 -15.24 -4.30 -12.84
N TRP A 253 -13.98 -4.51 -13.23
CA TRP A 253 -13.60 -5.10 -14.51
C TRP A 253 -13.37 -6.60 -14.35
N VAL A 254 -13.97 -7.41 -15.22
CA VAL A 254 -13.81 -8.87 -15.30
C VAL A 254 -13.31 -9.27 -16.68
N ALA A 255 -12.41 -10.25 -16.74
CA ALA A 255 -11.90 -10.82 -17.98
C ALA A 255 -11.98 -12.35 -17.96
N THR A 256 -12.09 -12.92 -19.16
CA THR A 256 -12.03 -14.36 -19.44
C THR A 256 -10.86 -14.61 -20.39
N PHE A 257 -9.99 -15.55 -20.07
CA PHE A 257 -8.89 -15.98 -20.93
C PHE A 257 -9.01 -17.44 -21.34
N TYR A 258 -8.66 -17.75 -22.58
CA TYR A 258 -8.37 -19.10 -23.05
C TYR A 258 -6.88 -19.41 -22.86
N VAL A 259 -6.58 -20.52 -22.18
CA VAL A 259 -5.24 -20.98 -21.85
C VAL A 259 -4.90 -22.19 -22.72
N ASP A 260 -4.33 -21.93 -23.89
CA ASP A 260 -3.89 -22.97 -24.83
C ASP A 260 -2.58 -23.63 -24.38
N ASN A 261 -1.74 -22.86 -23.68
CA ASN A 261 -0.46 -23.30 -23.15
C ASN A 261 -0.66 -24.41 -22.09
N PRO A 262 -0.22 -25.66 -22.34
CA PRO A 262 -0.45 -26.78 -21.44
C PRO A 262 0.28 -26.63 -20.11
N ASP A 263 1.48 -26.04 -20.09
CA ASP A 263 2.26 -25.88 -18.87
C ASP A 263 1.59 -24.87 -17.93
N VAL A 264 1.11 -23.75 -18.48
CA VAL A 264 0.32 -22.76 -17.72
C VAL A 264 -1.01 -23.36 -17.30
N TRP A 265 -1.65 -24.18 -18.13
CA TRP A 265 -2.91 -24.83 -17.78
C TRP A 265 -2.78 -25.83 -16.63
N GLU A 266 -1.72 -26.63 -16.59
CA GLU A 266 -1.45 -27.51 -15.43
C GLU A 266 -1.29 -26.71 -14.15
N LYS A 267 -0.55 -25.60 -14.20
CA LYS A 267 -0.40 -24.67 -13.08
C LYS A 267 -1.69 -23.98 -12.67
N VAL A 268 -2.61 -23.76 -13.60
CA VAL A 268 -3.95 -23.28 -13.26
C VAL A 268 -4.73 -24.34 -12.48
N LYS A 269 -4.64 -25.61 -12.91
CA LYS A 269 -5.37 -26.72 -12.30
C LYS A 269 -4.82 -27.13 -10.93
N ASP A 270 -3.51 -27.05 -10.72
CA ASP A 270 -2.88 -27.34 -9.43
C ASP A 270 -3.04 -26.19 -8.42
N GLY A 271 -3.55 -25.04 -8.87
CA GLY A 271 -3.76 -23.85 -8.06
C GLY A 271 -2.53 -22.96 -7.92
N GLU A 272 -1.41 -23.29 -8.59
CA GLU A 272 -0.21 -22.44 -8.72
C GLU A 272 -0.49 -21.19 -9.56
N TYR A 273 -1.57 -21.13 -10.35
CA TYR A 273 -2.08 -19.88 -10.93
C TYR A 273 -3.59 -19.82 -10.77
N ASN A 274 -4.08 -18.89 -9.98
CA ASN A 274 -5.47 -18.89 -9.50
C ASN A 274 -6.18 -17.54 -9.72
N GLY A 275 -5.53 -16.54 -10.33
CA GLY A 275 -6.17 -15.28 -10.69
C GLY A 275 -5.29 -14.36 -11.54
N PHE A 276 -5.80 -13.15 -11.78
CA PHE A 276 -5.08 -12.11 -12.51
C PHE A 276 -4.49 -11.08 -11.55
N SER A 277 -3.43 -10.44 -11.99
CA SER A 277 -2.88 -9.25 -11.35
C SER A 277 -2.46 -8.25 -12.41
N LEU A 278 -2.74 -6.97 -12.18
CA LEU A 278 -2.34 -5.94 -13.11
C LEU A 278 -0.88 -5.57 -12.90
N GLU A 279 -0.09 -5.69 -13.96
CA GLU A 279 1.27 -5.20 -13.96
C GLU A 279 1.31 -3.79 -14.55
N GLY A 280 1.88 -2.87 -13.77
CA GLY A 280 2.26 -1.55 -14.23
C GLY A 280 3.09 -0.88 -13.15
N TYR A 281 4.34 -0.58 -13.49
CA TYR A 281 5.22 0.27 -12.65
C TYR A 281 4.60 1.64 -12.36
N PHE A 282 3.54 1.96 -13.11
CA PHE A 282 2.73 3.16 -13.03
C PHE A 282 2.02 3.36 -11.68
N ILE A 283 1.44 2.32 -11.05
CA ILE A 283 0.63 2.52 -9.82
C ILE A 283 1.49 3.06 -8.67
N GLU A 284 2.72 2.58 -8.54
CA GLU A 284 3.64 3.03 -7.49
C GLU A 284 4.07 4.48 -7.70
N LYS A 285 4.57 4.81 -8.91
CA LYS A 285 4.98 6.16 -9.27
C LYS A 285 3.84 7.16 -9.12
N TYR A 286 2.64 6.81 -9.57
CA TYR A 286 1.48 7.68 -9.50
C TYR A 286 0.98 7.86 -8.06
N GLU A 287 0.95 6.79 -7.26
CA GLU A 287 0.65 6.89 -5.83
C GLU A 287 1.62 7.83 -5.14
N ASP A 288 2.92 7.70 -5.38
CA ASP A 288 3.95 8.55 -4.78
C ASP A 288 3.78 10.02 -5.19
N GLU A 289 3.58 10.30 -6.49
CA GLU A 289 3.34 11.66 -6.99
C GLU A 289 2.04 12.27 -6.43
N MET A 290 0.97 11.47 -6.28
CA MET A 290 -0.27 11.92 -5.67
C MET A 290 -0.04 12.30 -4.20
N ILE A 291 0.71 11.48 -3.47
CA ILE A 291 1.03 11.71 -2.06
C ILE A 291 1.89 12.96 -1.90
N ASP A 292 2.86 13.17 -2.78
CA ASP A 292 3.69 14.38 -2.77
C ASP A 292 2.84 15.64 -2.98
N ARG A 293 1.94 15.64 -3.97
CA ARG A 293 0.98 16.75 -4.17
C ARG A 293 0.11 17.01 -2.95
N ILE A 294 -0.38 15.94 -2.30
CA ILE A 294 -1.18 16.06 -1.08
C ILE A 294 -0.34 16.67 0.05
N ASN A 295 0.89 16.23 0.23
CA ASN A 295 1.80 16.75 1.25
C ASN A 295 2.09 18.24 1.02
N GLU A 296 2.37 18.67 -0.21
CA GLU A 296 2.55 20.09 -0.56
C GLU A 296 1.31 20.92 -0.21
N GLN A 297 0.12 20.42 -0.52
CA GLN A 297 -1.13 21.09 -0.20
C GLN A 297 -1.39 21.15 1.31
N LEU A 298 -1.08 20.07 2.04
CA LEU A 298 -1.17 20.05 3.50
C LEU A 298 -0.23 21.08 4.12
N GLU A 299 1.02 21.15 3.68
CA GLU A 299 1.98 22.15 4.15
C GLU A 299 1.50 23.58 3.87
N SER A 300 0.95 23.82 2.67
CA SER A 300 0.38 25.12 2.30
C SER A 300 -0.79 25.51 3.21
N ILE A 301 -1.69 24.57 3.52
CA ILE A 301 -2.82 24.80 4.43
C ILE A 301 -2.30 25.06 5.85
N VAL A 302 -1.37 24.25 6.35
CA VAL A 302 -0.84 24.35 7.72
C VAL A 302 -0.13 25.69 7.94
N ASN A 303 0.66 26.13 6.95
CA ASN A 303 1.42 27.38 7.01
C ASN A 303 0.59 28.62 6.64
N SER A 304 -0.69 28.46 6.28
CA SER A 304 -1.56 29.57 5.96
C SER A 304 -1.85 30.45 7.19
N LYS A 305 -2.26 31.70 6.96
CA LYS A 305 -2.68 32.63 8.04
C LYS A 305 -4.11 32.40 8.54
N GLU A 306 -4.76 31.32 8.08
CA GLU A 306 -6.14 31.02 8.44
C GLU A 306 -6.24 30.50 9.89
N ASN A 307 -7.45 30.57 10.45
CA ASN A 307 -7.70 30.00 11.77
C ASN A 307 -7.72 28.47 11.73
N ASP A 308 -7.60 27.85 12.91
CA ASP A 308 -7.48 26.39 13.03
C ASP A 308 -8.70 25.64 12.49
N GLU A 309 -9.92 26.16 12.68
CA GLU A 309 -11.15 25.55 12.17
C GLU A 309 -11.19 25.50 10.63
N THR A 310 -10.78 26.59 9.98
CA THR A 310 -10.72 26.67 8.52
C THR A 310 -9.67 25.72 7.95
N LYS A 311 -8.50 25.65 8.60
CA LYS A 311 -7.44 24.70 8.23
C LYS A 311 -7.92 23.27 8.37
N GLU A 312 -8.58 22.94 9.47
CA GLU A 312 -9.14 21.62 9.71
C GLU A 312 -10.14 21.23 8.62
N GLN A 313 -11.06 22.12 8.25
CA GLN A 313 -12.04 21.83 7.19
C GLN A 313 -11.38 21.62 5.83
N LYS A 314 -10.37 22.41 5.47
CA LYS A 314 -9.62 22.24 4.22
C LYS A 314 -8.87 20.91 4.19
N ILE A 315 -8.24 20.52 5.30
CA ILE A 315 -7.55 19.23 5.43
C ILE A 315 -8.54 18.08 5.30
N LYS A 316 -9.71 18.16 5.96
CA LYS A 316 -10.78 17.15 5.84
C LYS A 316 -11.24 16.97 4.41
N ASN A 317 -11.50 18.08 3.71
CA ASN A 317 -11.93 18.05 2.33
C ASN A 317 -10.85 17.46 1.41
N LEU A 318 -9.57 17.83 1.62
CA LEU A 318 -8.45 17.33 0.84
C LEU A 318 -8.24 15.82 1.01
N LEU A 319 -8.33 15.34 2.25
CA LEU A 319 -8.09 13.95 2.61
C LEU A 319 -9.36 13.07 2.53
N ASN A 320 -10.48 13.65 2.10
CA ASN A 320 -11.80 13.02 2.06
C ASN A 320 -12.20 12.36 3.40
N ILE A 321 -11.91 13.06 4.50
CA ILE A 321 -12.27 12.65 5.86
C ILE A 321 -13.63 13.26 6.19
N LYS A 322 -14.58 12.41 6.62
CA LYS A 322 -15.94 12.84 6.97
C LYS A 322 -16.04 13.61 8.28
#